data_AF-A0A3C0YWP8-F1
#
_entry.id   AF-A0A3C0YWP8-F1
#
_cell.length_a   1.000
_cell.length_b   1.000
_cell.length_c   1.000
_cell.angle_alpha   90.00
_cell.angle_beta   90.00
_cell.angle_gamma   90.00
#
_symmetry.space_group_name_H-M   'P 1'
#
loop_
_entity.id
_entity.type
_entity.pdbx_description
1 polymer ?
#
loop_
_entity_poly.entity_id
_entity_poly.type
_entity_poly.pdbx_seq_one_letter_code
_entity_poly.pdbx_strand_id
1 'polypeptide(L)' 'GGAGEPEHLHQAVKTGHADAVLAASIFHFGTFSVGDVKDYLAERGVPIRPVHPSN' A
#
# COMPACT_ATOMS: atom_id res chain seq x y z
N GLY A 1 -10.14 3.23 10.82
CA GLY A 1 -8.83 3.91 10.95
C GLY A 1 -7.85 2.94 11.58
N GLY A 2 -6.60 2.91 11.10
CA GLY A 2 -5.54 2.02 11.58
C GLY A 2 -5.11 0.98 10.55
N ALA A 3 -4.43 1.40 9.48
CA ALA A 3 -3.65 0.46 8.69
C ALA A 3 -2.41 0.08 9.50
N GLY A 4 -2.28 -1.20 9.86
CA GLY A 4 -1.10 -1.77 10.51
C GLY A 4 -0.31 -2.67 9.58
N GLU A 5 -0.97 -3.19 8.55
CA GLU A 5 -0.40 -4.12 7.58
C GLU A 5 -0.81 -3.75 6.14
N PRO A 6 -0.04 -4.16 5.11
CA PRO A 6 -0.41 -3.98 3.71
C PRO A 6 -1.78 -4.55 3.33
N GLU A 7 -2.24 -5.63 3.99
CA GLU A 7 -3.57 -6.21 3.74
C GLU A 7 -4.70 -5.23 4.09
N HIS A 8 -4.54 -4.39 5.13
CA HIS A 8 -5.57 -3.38 5.46
C HIS A 8 -5.75 -2.37 4.32
N LEU A 9 -4.67 -2.06 3.60
CA LEU A 9 -4.71 -1.20 2.41
C LEU A 9 -5.38 -1.91 1.25
N HIS A 10 -5.06 -3.19 1.04
CA HIS A 10 -5.68 -4.00 0.01
C HIS A 10 -7.20 -4.12 0.22
N GLN A 11 -7.66 -4.41 1.44
CA GLN A 11 -9.09 -4.47 1.76
C GLN A 11 -9.80 -3.13 1.56
N ALA A 12 -9.17 -2.01 1.90
CA ALA A 12 -9.74 -0.69 1.69
C ALA A 12 -9.96 -0.40 0.19
N VAL A 13 -9.03 -0.80 -0.69
CA VAL A 13 -9.18 -0.65 -2.14
C VAL A 13 -10.18 -1.67 -2.70
N LYS A 14 -10.03 -2.95 -2.34
CA LYS A 14 -10.77 -4.05 -2.97
C LYS A 14 -12.22 -4.13 -2.51
N THR A 15 -12.44 -4.03 -1.21
CA THR A 15 -13.73 -4.21 -0.54
C THR A 15 -14.37 -2.86 -0.22
N GLY A 16 -13.56 -1.89 0.18
CA GLY A 16 -14.01 -0.53 0.46
C GLY A 16 -14.24 0.32 -0.79
N HIS A 17 -13.86 -0.17 -1.98
CA HIS A 17 -13.93 0.56 -3.25
C HIS A 17 -13.24 1.93 -3.20
N ALA A 18 -12.21 2.08 -2.37
CA ALA A 18 -11.48 3.33 -2.24
C ALA A 18 -10.60 3.57 -3.48
N ASP A 19 -10.67 4.78 -4.04
CA ASP A 19 -9.79 5.22 -5.12
C ASP A 19 -8.35 5.46 -4.63
N ALA A 20 -8.19 5.78 -3.34
CA ALA A 20 -6.91 6.02 -2.71
C ALA A 20 -6.93 5.63 -1.22
N VAL A 21 -5.76 5.23 -0.71
CA VAL A 21 -5.55 4.89 0.70
C VAL A 21 -4.38 5.69 1.25
N LEU A 22 -4.54 6.18 2.49
CA LEU A 22 -3.48 6.88 3.23
C LEU A 22 -3.13 6.08 4.48
N ALA A 23 -1.86 5.76 4.62
CA ALA A 23 -1.30 5.16 5.83
C ALA A 23 -0.12 6.00 6.32
N ALA A 24 0.00 6.13 7.64
CA ALA A 24 1.11 6.81 8.30
C ALA A 24 1.85 5.86 9.23
N SER A 25 1.12 5.17 10.12
CA SER A 25 1.67 4.24 11.12
C SER A 25 2.55 3.15 10.52
N ILE A 26 2.17 2.55 9.39
CA ILE A 26 2.95 1.44 8.77
C ILE A 26 4.32 1.89 8.28
N PHE A 27 4.45 3.16 7.90
CA PHE A 27 5.68 3.74 7.37
C PHE A 27 6.51 4.40 8.49
N HIS A 28 5.85 4.96 9.51
CA HIS A 28 6.52 5.70 10.58
C HIS A 28 7.44 4.81 11.43
N PHE A 29 7.07 3.54 11.61
CA PHE A 29 7.86 2.56 12.36
C PHE A 29 8.85 1.77 11.49
N GLY A 30 8.90 2.06 10.18
CA GLY A 30 9.82 1.39 9.25
C GLY A 30 9.57 -0.09 9.02
N THR A 31 8.40 -0.61 9.42
CA THR A 31 8.05 -2.04 9.24
C THR A 31 7.86 -2.40 7.77
N PHE A 32 7.34 -1.47 6.98
CA PHE A 32 7.21 -1.60 5.53
C PHE A 32 7.61 -0.28 4.88
N SER A 33 8.31 -0.34 3.75
CA SER A 33 8.54 0.83 2.91
C SER A 33 7.36 1.09 1.98
N VAL A 34 7.33 2.28 1.38
CA VAL A 34 6.36 2.59 0.31
C VAL A 34 6.53 1.63 -0.88
N GLY A 35 7.74 1.16 -1.16
CA GLY A 35 8.01 0.16 -2.20
C GLY A 35 7.35 -1.18 -1.87
N ASP A 36 7.61 -1.71 -0.68
CA ASP A 36 7.08 -3.02 -0.23
C ASP A 36 5.54 -3.06 -0.31
N VAL A 37 4.88 -1.97 0.11
CA VAL A 37 3.42 -1.86 0.04
C VAL A 37 2.92 -1.79 -1.40
N LYS A 38 3.61 -1.06 -2.27
CA LYS A 38 3.23 -0.97 -3.68
C LYS A 38 3.36 -2.30 -4.40
N ASP A 39 4.45 -3.01 -4.17
CA ASP A 39 4.71 -4.32 -4.75
C ASP A 39 3.66 -5.32 -4.26
N TYR A 40 3.38 -5.34 -2.95
CA TYR A 40 2.35 -6.16 -2.34
C TYR A 40 0.95 -5.97 -2.97
N LEU A 41 0.58 -4.71 -3.24
CA LEU A 41 -0.70 -4.36 -3.86
C LEU A 41 -0.72 -4.72 -5.35
N ALA A 42 0.39 -4.49 -6.06
CA ALA A 42 0.53 -4.82 -7.48
C ALA A 42 0.42 -6.33 -7.72
N GLU A 43 1.06 -7.16 -6.89
CA GLU A 43 0.95 -8.63 -6.94
C GLU A 43 -0.48 -9.14 -6.77
N ARG A 44 -1.35 -8.38 -6.09
CA ARG A 44 -2.77 -8.69 -5.88
C ARG A 44 -3.69 -8.09 -6.95
N GLY A 45 -3.10 -7.55 -8.01
CA GLY A 45 -3.83 -7.01 -9.16
C GLY A 45 -4.40 -5.61 -8.93
N VAL A 46 -3.96 -4.88 -7.91
CA VAL A 46 -4.28 -3.45 -7.78
C VAL A 46 -3.41 -2.67 -8.78
N PRO A 47 -4.00 -1.85 -9.66
CA PRO A 47 -3.23 -0.99 -10.55
C PRO A 47 -2.43 0.04 -9.74
N ILE A 48 -1.11 -0.12 -9.71
CA ILE A 48 -0.20 0.72 -8.94
C ILE A 48 0.86 1.32 -9.87
N ARG A 49 1.24 2.58 -9.59
CA ARG A 49 2.39 3.20 -10.26
C ARG A 49 3.69 2.57 -9.75
N PRO A 50 4.46 1.88 -10.62
CA PRO A 50 5.71 1.22 -10.23
C PRO A 50 6.72 2.23 -9.69
N VAL A 51 7.54 1.79 -8.74
CA VAL A 51 8.67 2.57 -8.24
C VAL A 51 9.83 2.33 -9.19
N HIS A 52 10.08 3.26 -10.10
CA HIS A 52 11.32 3.27 -10.86
C HIS A 52 12.39 3.92 -9.98
N PRO A 53 13.53 3.26 -9.71
CA PRO A 53 14.67 3.95 -9.13
C PRO A 53 15.08 5.06 -10.10
N SER A 54 15.08 6.30 -9.63
CA SER A 54 15.66 7.43 -10.36
C SER A 54 17.14 7.15 -10.56
N ASN A 55 17.56 7.11 -11.83
CA ASN A 55 18.95 6.88 -12.25
C ASN A 55 19.87 8.05 -11.89
#